data_AF-A0A0A1T3L6-F1
#
_entry.id   AF-A0A0A1T3L6-F1
#
_cell.length_a   1.000
_cell.length_b   1.000
_cell.length_c   1.000
_cell.angle_alpha   90.00
_cell.angle_beta   90.00
_cell.angle_gamma   90.00
#
_symmetry.space_group_name_H-M   'P 1'
#
loop_
_entity.id
_entity.type
_entity.pdbx_description
1 polymer ?
#
loop_
_entity_poly.entity_id
_entity_poly.type
_entity_poly.pdbx_seq_one_letter_code
_entity_poly.pdbx_strand_id
1 'polypeptide(L)'
;MHFFFIIISIFNSYRLFYNTLLYSTSISISLKTTSPTNFKMFSNVAILATAAALVGSVSAVGSARVQNNCGYEVTLWSVGSEISNAFTIPAGGNAYAEPFTRDAKTGGRTIKVTRERDGLFTQKPQTNFAYSLDGAAVWYDLSDVFGDPFKGCKITVTSADKNCPSITWQDGIPPAGSQVKTCGSNNDVTLTLCAA
;
A
#
# COMPACT_ATOMS: atom_id res chain seq x y z
N MET A 1 -5.20 26.20 -1.40
CA MET A 1 -5.01 24.81 -1.91
C MET A 1 -3.59 24.25 -1.70
N HIS A 2 -2.78 24.79 -0.76
CA HIS A 2 -1.40 24.34 -0.51
C HIS A 2 -1.19 23.67 0.86
N PHE A 3 -2.22 23.58 1.71
CA PHE A 3 -2.05 23.21 3.13
C PHE A 3 -2.29 21.72 3.45
N PHE A 4 -2.98 20.96 2.61
CA PHE A 4 -3.27 19.53 2.91
C PHE A 4 -2.17 18.57 2.43
N PHE A 5 -1.43 18.91 1.37
CA PHE A 5 -0.22 18.18 0.97
C PHE A 5 0.94 18.29 1.99
N ILE A 6 0.84 19.26 2.89
CA ILE A 6 1.88 19.57 3.88
C ILE A 6 1.82 18.61 5.07
N ILE A 7 0.67 18.06 5.47
CA ILE A 7 0.61 17.20 6.67
C ILE A 7 1.28 15.83 6.45
N ILE A 8 1.19 15.25 5.25
CA ILE A 8 1.95 14.03 4.90
C ILE A 8 3.44 14.35 4.67
N SER A 9 3.76 15.54 4.14
CA SER A 9 5.15 15.97 3.91
C SER A 9 5.91 16.33 5.19
N ILE A 10 5.24 16.89 6.21
CA ILE A 10 5.88 17.30 7.47
C ILE A 10 6.32 16.08 8.30
N PHE A 11 5.54 15.00 8.33
CA PHE A 11 5.96 13.77 9.04
C PHE A 11 7.19 13.10 8.41
N ASN A 12 7.42 13.27 7.10
CA ASN A 12 8.55 12.68 6.40
C ASN A 12 9.86 13.46 6.62
N SER A 13 9.79 14.78 6.83
CA SER A 13 10.97 15.63 7.07
C SER A 13 11.66 15.41 8.42
N TYR A 14 10.93 14.96 9.46
CA TYR A 14 11.55 14.70 10.77
C TYR A 14 12.31 13.36 10.85
N ARG A 15 12.10 12.42 9.92
CA ARG A 15 12.75 11.10 9.93
C ARG A 15 14.04 11.05 9.09
N LEU A 16 14.33 12.08 8.30
CA LEU A 16 15.55 12.17 7.49
C LEU A 16 16.82 12.45 8.30
N PHE A 17 16.71 12.82 9.59
CA PHE A 17 17.90 13.08 10.44
C PHE A 17 18.47 11.85 11.17
N TYR A 18 17.79 10.69 11.15
CA TYR A 18 18.20 9.55 11.98
C TYR A 18 18.77 8.34 11.24
N ASN A 19 18.82 8.33 9.90
CA ASN A 19 19.19 7.11 9.17
C ASN A 19 20.28 7.31 8.11
N THR A 20 21.29 8.12 8.45
CA THR A 20 22.56 8.14 7.72
C THR A 20 23.53 7.19 8.41
N LEU A 21 23.40 5.88 8.20
CA LEU A 21 24.47 4.87 8.40
C LEU A 21 23.94 3.45 8.12
N LEU A 22 23.75 3.09 6.86
CA LEU A 22 23.94 1.71 6.39
C LEU A 22 24.31 1.77 4.91
N TYR A 23 25.59 2.04 4.67
CA TYR A 23 26.22 1.92 3.36
C TYR A 23 26.32 0.43 3.03
N SER A 24 25.47 -0.06 2.12
CA SER A 24 25.56 -1.43 1.62
C SER A 24 26.68 -1.49 0.58
N THR A 25 27.83 -2.04 0.97
CA THR A 25 28.88 -2.41 0.04
C THR A 25 28.46 -3.66 -0.74
N SER A 26 28.29 -3.51 -2.06
CA SER A 26 28.12 -4.65 -2.96
C SER A 26 29.43 -5.45 -3.02
N ILE A 27 29.45 -6.65 -2.46
CA ILE A 27 30.57 -7.59 -2.63
C ILE A 27 30.36 -8.32 -3.97
N SER A 28 31.14 -7.93 -4.99
CA SER A 28 31.24 -8.68 -6.23
C SER A 28 32.18 -9.87 -6.04
N ILE A 29 31.65 -11.08 -5.85
CA ILE A 29 32.47 -12.31 -5.79
C ILE A 29 32.68 -12.80 -7.22
N SER A 30 33.89 -12.61 -7.75
CA SER A 30 34.32 -13.21 -9.02
C SER A 30 34.77 -14.65 -8.75
N LEU A 31 33.95 -15.62 -9.16
CA LEU A 31 34.28 -17.05 -9.05
C LEU A 31 35.28 -17.42 -10.15
N LYS A 32 36.55 -17.55 -9.78
CA LYS A 32 37.58 -18.10 -10.65
C LYS A 32 37.49 -19.62 -10.62
N THR A 33 36.91 -20.23 -11.65
CA THR A 33 36.88 -21.68 -11.83
C THR A 33 38.27 -22.19 -12.20
N THR A 34 38.98 -22.82 -11.26
CA THR A 34 40.16 -23.65 -11.57
C THR A 34 39.75 -25.12 -11.58
N SER A 35 39.80 -25.72 -12.78
CA SER A 35 39.67 -27.16 -13.00
C SER A 35 40.94 -27.88 -12.54
N PRO A 36 40.87 -28.93 -11.69
CA PRO A 36 42.01 -29.78 -11.42
C PRO A 36 42.06 -30.93 -12.42
N THR A 37 43.13 -30.98 -13.21
CA THR A 37 43.52 -32.17 -13.97
C THR A 37 44.26 -33.15 -13.06
N ASN A 38 44.08 -34.45 -13.34
CA ASN A 38 44.77 -35.64 -12.80
C ASN A 38 44.25 -36.24 -11.48
N PHE A 39 43.34 -37.18 -11.66
CA PHE A 39 42.86 -38.12 -10.65
C PHE A 39 43.90 -39.25 -10.45
N LYS A 40 44.54 -39.30 -9.27
CA LYS A 40 45.12 -40.54 -8.73
C LYS A 40 44.39 -40.90 -7.45
N MET A 41 43.76 -42.07 -7.52
CA MET A 41 42.95 -42.78 -6.53
C MET A 41 43.68 -43.01 -5.22
N PHE A 42 43.20 -42.47 -4.09
CA PHE A 42 43.24 -43.07 -2.73
C PHE A 42 42.26 -42.35 -1.78
N SER A 43 41.56 -43.16 -0.98
CA SER A 43 40.81 -42.84 0.25
C SER A 43 39.44 -42.15 0.17
N ASN A 44 38.47 -42.87 0.75
CA ASN A 44 37.08 -42.50 1.00
C ASN A 44 36.99 -41.28 1.94
N VAL A 45 36.60 -40.13 1.41
CA VAL A 45 35.95 -39.07 2.20
C VAL A 45 34.78 -38.57 1.37
N ALA A 46 33.58 -39.09 1.67
CA ALA A 46 32.35 -38.52 1.16
C ALA A 46 32.10 -37.19 1.87
N ILE A 47 32.50 -36.07 1.24
CA ILE A 47 32.18 -34.73 1.72
C ILE A 47 30.71 -34.48 1.38
N LEU A 48 29.83 -34.68 2.34
CA LEU A 48 28.43 -34.27 2.26
C LEU A 48 28.38 -32.74 2.32
N ALA A 49 28.33 -32.07 1.17
CA ALA A 49 28.08 -30.64 1.11
C ALA A 49 26.58 -30.39 1.41
N THR A 50 26.25 -30.05 2.64
CA THR A 50 24.92 -29.54 3.00
C THR A 50 24.73 -28.16 2.40
N ALA A 51 24.06 -28.08 1.25
CA ALA A 51 23.54 -26.82 0.72
C ALA A 51 22.35 -26.38 1.58
N ALA A 52 22.60 -25.48 2.54
CA ALA A 52 21.52 -24.78 3.24
C ALA A 52 20.87 -23.80 2.25
N ALA A 53 19.73 -24.19 1.67
CA ALA A 53 18.92 -23.27 0.89
C ALA A 53 18.34 -22.20 1.83
N LEU A 54 18.85 -20.98 1.77
CA LEU A 54 18.15 -19.81 2.31
C LEU A 54 16.90 -19.59 1.45
N VAL A 55 15.80 -20.24 1.81
CA VAL A 55 14.49 -19.87 1.28
C VAL A 55 14.15 -18.54 1.93
N GLY A 56 14.42 -17.44 1.24
CA GLY A 56 13.95 -16.13 1.67
C GLY A 56 12.43 -16.18 1.77
N SER A 57 11.89 -15.98 2.98
CA SER A 57 10.46 -15.87 3.20
C SER A 57 9.96 -14.62 2.46
N VAL A 58 9.34 -14.81 1.30
CA VAL A 58 8.55 -13.75 0.66
C VAL A 58 7.33 -13.55 1.55
N SER A 59 7.36 -12.54 2.42
CA SER A 59 6.16 -12.11 3.13
C SER A 59 5.15 -11.66 2.09
N ALA A 60 4.01 -12.36 1.99
CA ALA A 60 2.90 -11.92 1.15
C ALA A 60 2.39 -10.58 1.68
N VAL A 61 2.59 -9.53 0.91
CA VAL A 61 2.05 -8.19 1.21
C VAL A 61 0.59 -8.17 0.78
N GLY A 62 -0.29 -7.67 1.65
CA GLY A 62 -1.71 -7.48 1.38
C GLY A 62 -1.98 -6.36 0.38
N SER A 63 -3.26 -6.04 0.21
CA SER A 63 -3.76 -5.08 -0.77
C SER A 63 -4.55 -3.94 -0.15
N ALA A 64 -4.46 -2.76 -0.78
CA ALA A 64 -5.44 -1.70 -0.62
C ALA A 64 -6.64 -2.03 -1.52
N ARG A 65 -7.84 -2.12 -0.93
CA ARG A 65 -9.06 -2.48 -1.65
C ARG A 65 -10.12 -1.41 -1.51
N VAL A 66 -10.95 -1.27 -2.55
CA VAL A 66 -12.17 -0.46 -2.51
C VAL A 66 -13.33 -1.35 -2.91
N GLN A 67 -14.31 -1.50 -2.03
CA GLN A 67 -15.54 -2.23 -2.28
C GLN A 67 -16.71 -1.27 -2.41
N ASN A 68 -17.46 -1.39 -3.49
CA ASN A 68 -18.61 -0.54 -3.77
C ASN A 68 -19.92 -1.28 -3.48
N ASN A 69 -20.47 -1.08 -2.27
CA ASN A 69 -21.82 -1.59 -1.93
C ASN A 69 -22.92 -0.59 -2.28
N CYS A 70 -22.60 0.55 -2.89
CA CYS A 70 -23.59 1.52 -3.30
C CYS A 70 -24.48 1.00 -4.44
N GLY A 71 -25.66 1.58 -4.57
CA GLY A 71 -26.59 1.32 -5.68
C GLY A 71 -26.19 1.98 -7.01
N TYR A 72 -25.00 2.55 -7.10
CA TYR A 72 -24.46 3.25 -8.29
C TYR A 72 -22.98 2.92 -8.47
N GLU A 73 -22.48 3.08 -9.70
CA GLU A 73 -21.06 2.92 -10.00
C GLU A 73 -20.22 4.06 -9.40
N VAL A 74 -18.94 3.79 -9.16
CA VAL A 74 -17.94 4.78 -8.76
C VAL A 74 -16.72 4.64 -9.64
N THR A 75 -15.96 5.72 -9.82
CA THR A 75 -14.69 5.67 -10.56
C THR A 75 -13.54 6.04 -9.65
N LEU A 76 -12.42 5.34 -9.79
CA LEU A 76 -11.24 5.58 -9.00
C LEU A 76 -9.97 5.62 -9.81
N TRP A 77 -8.95 6.19 -9.19
CA TRP A 77 -7.57 6.23 -9.66
C TRP A 77 -6.65 5.98 -8.48
N SER A 78 -5.60 5.20 -8.70
CA SER A 78 -4.50 5.14 -7.73
C SER A 78 -3.46 6.20 -8.09
N VAL A 79 -3.18 7.08 -7.14
CA VAL A 79 -2.38 8.29 -7.31
C VAL A 79 -1.17 8.25 -6.38
N GLY A 80 0.03 8.23 -6.97
CA GLY A 80 1.31 8.42 -6.29
C GLY A 80 2.11 9.49 -7.02
N SER A 81 3.36 9.15 -7.38
CA SER A 81 4.15 9.94 -8.34
C SER A 81 3.57 9.92 -9.76
N GLU A 82 2.79 8.87 -10.07
CA GLU A 82 2.03 8.70 -11.30
C GLU A 82 0.53 8.51 -10.98
N ILE A 83 -0.32 8.74 -11.97
CA ILE A 83 -1.77 8.52 -11.88
C ILE A 83 -2.11 7.30 -12.73
N SER A 84 -2.78 6.30 -12.15
CA SER A 84 -3.24 5.13 -12.91
C SER A 84 -4.29 5.49 -13.96
N ASN A 85 -4.60 4.56 -14.86
CA ASN A 85 -5.85 4.65 -15.62
C ASN A 85 -7.07 4.65 -14.69
N ALA A 86 -8.17 5.25 -15.15
CA ALA A 86 -9.44 5.20 -14.44
C ALA A 86 -9.93 3.75 -14.33
N PHE A 87 -10.44 3.38 -13.16
CA PHE A 87 -11.13 2.12 -12.94
C PHE A 87 -12.54 2.40 -12.41
N THR A 88 -13.57 2.00 -13.17
CA THR A 88 -14.96 2.13 -12.72
C THR A 88 -15.40 0.84 -12.06
N ILE A 89 -15.77 0.91 -10.78
CA ILE A 89 -16.37 -0.19 -10.03
C ILE A 89 -17.89 -0.13 -10.23
N PRO A 90 -18.53 -1.16 -10.83
CA PRO A 90 -19.99 -1.22 -10.91
C PRO A 90 -20.65 -1.21 -9.53
N ALA A 91 -21.95 -0.93 -9.51
CA ALA A 91 -22.77 -1.07 -8.29
C ALA A 91 -22.82 -2.54 -7.81
N GLY A 92 -23.34 -2.75 -6.59
CA GLY A 92 -23.77 -4.09 -6.16
C GLY A 92 -22.68 -5.00 -5.61
N GLY A 93 -21.67 -4.46 -4.92
CA GLY A 93 -20.70 -5.23 -4.13
C GLY A 93 -19.39 -5.55 -4.85
N ASN A 94 -19.20 -5.03 -6.07
CA ASN A 94 -17.97 -5.16 -6.83
C ASN A 94 -16.81 -4.43 -6.15
N ALA A 95 -15.57 -4.82 -6.49
CA ALA A 95 -14.39 -4.27 -5.82
C ALA A 95 -13.21 -4.06 -6.77
N TYR A 96 -12.34 -3.14 -6.37
CA TYR A 96 -11.00 -2.92 -6.88
C TYR A 96 -9.98 -3.32 -5.82
N ALA A 97 -8.80 -3.76 -6.25
CA ALA A 97 -7.68 -4.04 -5.36
C ALA A 97 -6.35 -3.73 -6.06
N GLU A 98 -5.39 -3.22 -5.29
CA GLU A 98 -3.99 -3.15 -5.68
C GLU A 98 -3.10 -3.58 -4.50
N PRO A 99 -1.99 -4.29 -4.74
CA PRO A 99 -1.08 -4.66 -3.67
C PRO A 99 -0.52 -3.41 -2.99
N PHE A 100 -0.25 -3.47 -1.70
CA PHE A 100 0.44 -2.37 -1.05
C PHE A 100 1.83 -2.20 -1.67
N THR A 101 2.11 -0.97 -2.06
CA THR A 101 3.39 -0.56 -2.62
C THR A 101 3.86 0.71 -1.92
N ARG A 102 5.17 0.93 -1.93
CA ARG A 102 5.76 2.19 -1.52
C ARG A 102 6.11 2.98 -2.77
N ASP A 103 5.44 4.11 -3.00
CA ASP A 103 5.86 5.03 -4.05
C ASP A 103 7.21 5.65 -3.66
N ALA A 104 8.20 5.58 -4.55
CA ALA A 104 9.56 6.00 -4.23
C ALA A 104 9.67 7.52 -4.00
N LYS A 105 8.77 8.32 -4.58
CA LYS A 105 8.83 9.79 -4.57
C LYS A 105 7.90 10.40 -3.53
N THR A 106 6.67 9.88 -3.42
CA THR A 106 5.65 10.37 -2.48
C THR A 106 5.62 9.59 -1.17
N GLY A 107 6.24 8.40 -1.11
CA GLY A 107 6.27 7.53 0.07
C GLY A 107 5.02 6.67 0.27
N GLY A 108 3.93 6.97 -0.45
CA GLY A 108 2.66 6.28 -0.37
C GLY A 108 1.78 6.60 -1.58
N ARG A 109 0.60 5.99 -1.63
CA ARG A 109 -0.37 6.18 -2.71
C ARG A 109 -1.73 6.51 -2.13
N THR A 110 -2.59 7.09 -2.96
CA THR A 110 -3.96 7.44 -2.61
C THR A 110 -4.89 6.92 -3.67
N ILE A 111 -5.80 6.03 -3.30
CA ILE A 111 -6.93 5.64 -4.13
C ILE A 111 -7.99 6.73 -3.99
N LYS A 112 -8.14 7.53 -5.03
CA LYS A 112 -9.12 8.62 -5.08
C LYS A 112 -10.38 8.12 -5.75
N VAL A 113 -11.52 8.26 -5.09
CA VAL A 113 -12.81 7.74 -5.54
C VAL A 113 -13.78 8.89 -5.76
N THR A 114 -14.42 8.93 -6.93
CA THR A 114 -15.48 9.88 -7.29
C THR A 114 -16.72 9.15 -7.80
N ARG A 115 -17.86 9.83 -7.80
CA ARG A 115 -19.11 9.30 -8.40
C ARG A 115 -19.12 9.49 -9.91
N GLU A 116 -18.53 10.59 -10.39
CA GLU A 116 -18.41 10.92 -11.79
C GLU A 116 -17.19 10.23 -12.41
N ARG A 117 -17.32 9.79 -13.67
CA ARG A 117 -16.29 9.02 -14.37
C ARG A 117 -14.99 9.78 -14.66
N ASP A 118 -15.06 11.12 -14.70
CA ASP A 118 -13.93 12.01 -14.91
C ASP A 118 -13.64 12.89 -13.68
N GLY A 119 -14.23 12.55 -12.53
CA GLY A 119 -14.31 13.41 -11.36
C GLY A 119 -12.96 13.86 -10.79
N LEU A 120 -11.92 13.04 -10.95
CA LEU A 120 -10.54 13.41 -10.57
C LEU A 120 -10.06 14.68 -11.30
N PHE A 121 -10.38 14.81 -12.58
CA PHE A 121 -9.89 15.89 -13.45
C PHE A 121 -10.87 17.06 -13.55
N THR A 122 -12.13 16.85 -13.17
CA THR A 122 -13.19 17.88 -13.20
C THR A 122 -13.52 18.47 -11.82
N GLN A 123 -12.65 18.25 -10.82
CA GLN A 123 -12.78 18.77 -9.45
C GLN A 123 -14.13 18.39 -8.79
N LYS A 124 -14.62 17.18 -9.07
CA LYS A 124 -15.78 16.63 -8.37
C LYS A 124 -15.39 16.23 -6.94
N PRO A 125 -16.37 16.11 -6.01
CA PRO A 125 -16.13 15.57 -4.67
C PRO A 125 -15.39 14.23 -4.72
N GLN A 126 -14.37 14.06 -3.89
CA GLN A 126 -13.49 12.87 -3.89
C GLN A 126 -13.27 12.39 -2.48
N THR A 127 -13.45 11.09 -2.27
CA THR A 127 -12.96 10.40 -1.08
C THR A 127 -11.62 9.77 -1.39
N ASN A 128 -10.63 10.10 -0.57
CA ASN A 128 -9.24 9.72 -0.71
C ASN A 128 -8.92 8.65 0.33
N PHE A 129 -8.68 7.42 -0.13
CA PHE A 129 -8.14 6.34 0.69
C PHE A 129 -6.63 6.25 0.47
N ALA A 130 -5.88 6.84 1.41
CA ALA A 130 -4.43 6.86 1.33
C ALA A 130 -3.82 5.68 2.11
N TYR A 131 -2.72 5.15 1.58
CA TYR A 131 -1.90 4.18 2.27
C TYR A 131 -0.40 4.40 2.02
N SER A 132 0.42 4.00 2.99
CA SER A 132 1.89 4.00 2.87
C SER A 132 2.45 2.71 3.46
N LEU A 133 3.25 1.99 2.67
CA LEU A 133 3.95 0.79 3.09
C LEU A 133 5.36 1.15 3.60
N ASP A 134 5.67 0.78 4.83
CA ASP A 134 7.02 0.89 5.41
C ASP A 134 7.39 -0.43 6.10
N GLY A 135 8.23 -1.23 5.44
CA GLY A 135 8.59 -2.57 5.90
C GLY A 135 7.37 -3.47 6.08
N ALA A 136 7.16 -3.95 7.32
CA ALA A 136 6.05 -4.83 7.68
C ALA A 136 4.78 -4.09 8.13
N ALA A 137 4.74 -2.75 8.04
CA ALA A 137 3.62 -1.93 8.47
C ALA A 137 2.98 -1.20 7.28
N VAL A 138 1.65 -1.11 7.32
CA VAL A 138 0.88 -0.23 6.44
C VAL A 138 0.19 0.84 7.27
N TRP A 139 0.35 2.08 6.87
CA TRP A 139 -0.39 3.23 7.39
C TRP A 139 -1.53 3.54 6.44
N TYR A 140 -2.70 3.91 6.96
CA TYR A 140 -3.84 4.28 6.14
C TYR A 140 -4.70 5.37 6.77
N ASP A 141 -5.32 6.17 5.93
CA ASP A 141 -6.22 7.24 6.32
C ASP A 141 -7.35 7.44 5.29
N LEU A 142 -8.36 8.20 5.72
CA LEU A 142 -9.39 8.74 4.84
C LEU A 142 -9.42 10.27 4.93
N SER A 143 -9.66 10.90 3.79
CA SER A 143 -9.97 12.33 3.70
C SER A 143 -10.92 12.60 2.53
N ASP A 144 -11.67 13.69 2.60
CA ASP A 144 -12.47 14.18 1.47
C ASP A 144 -11.88 15.49 0.93
N VAL A 145 -11.97 15.67 -0.38
CA VAL A 145 -11.62 16.92 -1.07
C VAL A 145 -12.73 17.31 -2.04
N PHE A 146 -12.93 18.61 -2.21
CA PHE A 146 -13.98 19.18 -3.09
C PHE A 146 -15.43 18.81 -2.71
N GLY A 147 -15.65 18.30 -1.49
CA GLY A 147 -16.96 17.93 -0.94
C GLY A 147 -17.00 16.47 -0.48
N ASP A 148 -18.17 16.03 -0.04
CA ASP A 148 -18.40 14.70 0.55
C ASP A 148 -19.19 13.80 -0.45
N PRO A 149 -18.55 13.00 -1.32
CA PRO A 149 -19.24 12.26 -2.38
C PRO A 149 -20.21 11.20 -1.86
N PHE A 150 -19.96 10.66 -0.67
CA PHE A 150 -20.75 9.58 -0.05
C PHE A 150 -21.62 10.06 1.11
N LYS A 151 -21.86 11.37 1.23
CA LYS A 151 -22.75 11.92 2.25
C LYS A 151 -24.10 11.20 2.29
N GLY A 152 -24.52 10.81 3.49
CA GLY A 152 -25.73 10.03 3.75
C GLY A 152 -25.55 8.52 3.63
N CYS A 153 -24.33 8.04 3.41
CA CYS A 153 -23.98 6.62 3.39
C CYS A 153 -22.81 6.37 4.32
N LYS A 154 -22.89 5.33 5.16
CA LYS A 154 -21.75 4.90 5.98
C LYS A 154 -20.62 4.42 5.09
N ILE A 155 -19.39 4.84 5.40
CA ILE A 155 -18.17 4.28 4.80
C ILE A 155 -17.19 3.85 5.88
N THR A 156 -16.44 2.78 5.61
CA THR A 156 -15.50 2.19 6.57
C THR A 156 -14.19 1.81 5.93
N VAL A 157 -13.08 1.94 6.65
CA VAL A 157 -11.81 1.28 6.34
C VAL A 157 -11.52 0.24 7.40
N THR A 158 -11.39 -1.01 6.99
CA THR A 158 -11.14 -2.16 7.88
C THR A 158 -10.07 -3.07 7.29
N SER A 159 -9.27 -3.69 8.17
CA SER A 159 -8.34 -4.74 7.76
C SER A 159 -9.00 -6.12 7.81
N ALA A 160 -8.51 -7.05 7.00
CA ALA A 160 -8.81 -8.47 7.17
C ALA A 160 -8.28 -9.01 8.52
N ASP A 161 -7.24 -8.38 9.09
CA ASP A 161 -6.87 -8.58 10.48
C ASP A 161 -7.78 -7.76 11.40
N LYS A 162 -8.65 -8.44 12.13
CA LYS A 162 -9.64 -7.84 13.03
C LYS A 162 -9.03 -7.10 14.23
N ASN A 163 -7.75 -7.33 14.53
CA ASN A 163 -7.06 -6.61 15.61
C ASN A 163 -6.62 -5.22 15.18
N CYS A 164 -6.59 -4.95 13.87
CA CYS A 164 -6.20 -3.66 13.37
C CYS A 164 -7.34 -2.63 13.55
N PRO A 165 -7.00 -1.39 13.89
CA PRO A 165 -8.00 -0.34 14.10
C PRO A 165 -8.80 -0.08 12.81
N SER A 166 -10.01 0.47 12.96
CA SER A 166 -10.85 0.83 11.82
C SER A 166 -11.07 2.34 11.73
N ILE A 167 -11.40 2.81 10.52
CA ILE A 167 -11.95 4.16 10.30
C ILE A 167 -13.41 3.98 9.93
N THR A 168 -14.30 4.80 10.48
CA THR A 168 -15.73 4.77 10.17
C THR A 168 -16.27 6.18 10.12
N TRP A 169 -16.89 6.53 9.01
CA TRP A 169 -17.66 7.76 8.85
C TRP A 169 -19.12 7.36 8.73
N GLN A 170 -19.90 7.61 9.78
CA GLN A 170 -21.27 7.09 9.88
C GLN A 170 -22.18 7.64 8.78
N ASP A 171 -22.01 8.92 8.43
CA ASP A 171 -22.80 9.59 7.40
C ASP A 171 -22.01 9.88 6.13
N GLY A 172 -20.85 9.23 5.94
CA GLY A 172 -20.00 9.45 4.78
C GLY A 172 -19.35 10.83 4.74
N ILE A 173 -19.20 11.45 5.92
CA ILE A 173 -18.58 12.75 6.14
C ILE A 173 -17.39 12.57 7.10
N PRO A 174 -16.22 13.16 6.83
CA PRO A 174 -15.08 13.08 7.72
C PRO A 174 -15.36 13.70 9.10
N PRO A 175 -14.95 13.06 10.21
CA PRO A 175 -14.97 13.69 11.51
C PRO A 175 -13.89 14.77 11.62
N ALA A 176 -13.93 15.56 12.68
CA ALA A 176 -12.86 16.51 12.97
C ALA A 176 -11.54 15.79 13.26
N GLY A 177 -10.44 16.33 12.73
CA GLY A 177 -9.09 15.84 12.97
C GLY A 177 -8.69 14.62 12.12
N SER A 178 -7.39 14.34 12.10
CA SER A 178 -6.84 13.23 11.33
C SER A 178 -7.11 11.89 11.99
N GLN A 179 -7.44 10.88 11.19
CA GLN A 179 -7.77 9.52 11.64
C GLN A 179 -6.77 8.46 11.16
N VAL A 180 -5.50 8.84 10.93
CA VAL A 180 -4.47 7.88 10.49
C VAL A 180 -4.40 6.68 11.41
N LYS A 181 -4.40 5.49 10.82
CA LYS A 181 -4.27 4.20 11.47
C LYS A 181 -3.07 3.44 10.93
N THR A 182 -2.65 2.39 11.65
CA THR A 182 -1.55 1.50 11.24
C THR A 182 -1.91 0.05 11.53
N CYS A 183 -1.37 -0.87 10.72
CA CYS A 183 -1.59 -2.31 10.80
C CYS A 183 -0.38 -3.06 10.21
N GLY A 184 -0.31 -4.37 10.42
CA GLY A 184 0.61 -5.24 9.68
C GLY A 184 0.29 -5.23 8.18
N SER A 185 1.32 -5.28 7.33
CA SER A 185 1.17 -5.18 5.87
C SER A 185 0.80 -6.50 5.18
N ASN A 186 0.61 -7.59 5.93
CA ASN A 186 0.32 -8.93 5.41
C ASN A 186 -1.17 -9.21 5.19
N ASN A 187 -2.05 -8.26 5.53
CA ASN A 187 -3.50 -8.39 5.40
C ASN A 187 -4.08 -7.23 4.60
N ASP A 188 -5.13 -7.49 3.84
CA ASP A 188 -5.80 -6.46 3.06
C ASP A 188 -6.43 -5.39 3.96
N VAL A 189 -6.40 -4.14 3.49
CA VAL A 189 -7.15 -3.02 4.08
C VAL A 189 -8.16 -2.53 3.05
N THR A 190 -9.44 -2.58 3.41
CA THR A 190 -10.57 -2.34 2.50
C THR A 190 -11.35 -1.11 2.90
N LEU A 191 -11.44 -0.12 2.01
CA LEU A 191 -12.48 0.90 2.02
C LEU A 191 -13.78 0.29 1.51
N THR A 192 -14.81 0.22 2.34
CA THR A 192 -16.17 -0.19 1.97
C THR A 192 -17.05 1.05 1.85
N LEU A 193 -17.58 1.27 0.65
CA LEU A 193 -18.51 2.36 0.34
C LEU A 193 -19.94 1.89 0.55
N CYS A 194 -20.79 2.75 1.12
CA CYS A 194 -22.19 2.42 1.45
C CYS A 194 -22.30 1.13 2.28
N ALA A 195 -21.51 1.04 3.34
CA ALA A 195 -21.52 -0.09 4.27
C ALA A 195 -22.86 -0.18 5.02
N ALA A 196 -23.23 -1.42 5.39
CA ALA A 196 -24.40 -1.70 6.22
C ALA A 196 -24.23 -1.27 7.69
#